data_AF-I1CRG9-F1
#
_entry.id   AF-I1CRG9-F1
#
_cell.length_a   1.000
_cell.length_b   1.000
_cell.length_c   1.000
_cell.angle_alpha   90.00
_cell.angle_beta   90.00
_cell.angle_gamma   90.00
#
_symmetry.space_group_name_H-M   'P 1'
#
loop_
_entity.id
_entity.type
_entity.pdbx_description
1 polymer ?
#
loop_
_entity_poly.entity_id
_entity_poly.type
_entity_poly.pdbx_seq_one_letter_code
_entity_poly.pdbx_strand_id
1 'polypeptide(L)'
;MSQSPMDIDNQLSPEEIKNLANEQYKLGRYEEAIKLYSQAIDASPKTSTFYNNRAAAYLMQKKYKEATFDSRTALELDPTNAKAYARAGKCQLNMGNLEEAGRLLQRAVELDPKSAQRDYHSLQNVSMYLAQVKTFMDNDQYALARNSLNRAIGYIDAEQVPIKWRVMEAECALGEKNYSEASRIVNSLIRLDTQNPDALYLRARVFYSQGDNQKTAAHCMEALRCDPDFSKARSLLKMSRAIEAQKDAGNTAFKLNQLDEAYEAYTAALEIDPKNDHMNARLYSNRAAVLQKQKKFEEALLDCDKAIELDGEFYKAYSRRAACFMETEKYEEATRDYKKLIEADGSNREYQNLLRKAELELKKSLRKDYYKVLGLSKSAGETEIKKAYRKLALQYHPDKNAGDEKAEIRFKEIGEAYAILSDSEKKARYDSGVDLDGGMGGGFPGGGMDGVDVNDIFAQMFGGGMGGGFGGGGFHSAGGFPGGGGGFPGGAGGFPGGGGRRQPPGGFSFHFG
;
A
#
# COMPACT_ATOMS: atom_id res chain seq x y z
N MET A 1 72.83 61.01 23.39
CA MET A 1 71.46 61.28 23.86
C MET A 1 70.55 60.95 22.68
N SER A 2 70.15 59.70 22.43
CA SER A 2 69.27 58.77 23.15
C SER A 2 67.81 59.21 23.21
N GLN A 3 66.94 58.27 22.81
CA GLN A 3 65.47 58.19 22.83
C GLN A 3 64.77 58.68 21.56
N SER A 4 63.85 57.98 20.91
CA SER A 4 63.46 56.55 20.78
C SER A 4 62.42 56.54 19.63
N PRO A 5 62.34 55.53 18.75
CA PRO A 5 61.20 55.39 17.85
C PRO A 5 59.98 54.93 18.65
N MET A 6 58.86 55.65 18.56
CA MET A 6 57.56 55.17 19.01
C MET A 6 57.06 54.10 18.04
N ASP A 7 57.46 52.84 18.26
CA ASP A 7 56.71 51.68 17.81
C ASP A 7 55.95 51.11 19.02
N ILE A 8 54.76 51.65 19.28
CA ILE A 8 53.82 51.02 20.20
C ILE A 8 53.06 49.98 19.37
N ASP A 9 53.48 48.72 19.48
CA ASP A 9 52.69 47.56 19.08
C ASP A 9 51.39 47.59 19.90
N ASN A 10 50.35 48.24 19.35
CA ASN A 10 49.10 48.49 20.04
C ASN A 10 48.25 47.22 20.02
N GLN A 11 48.71 46.19 20.74
CA GLN A 11 47.94 44.98 20.97
C GLN A 11 46.72 45.37 21.81
N LEU A 12 45.54 45.28 21.20
CA LEU A 12 44.26 45.48 21.87
C LEU A 12 44.21 44.63 23.14
N SER A 13 43.76 45.23 24.25
CA SER A 13 43.60 44.49 25.50
C SER A 13 42.57 43.37 25.32
N PRO A 14 42.64 42.27 26.12
CA PRO A 14 41.67 41.18 26.04
C PRO A 14 40.22 41.65 26.20
N GLU A 15 40.01 42.72 26.98
CA GLU A 15 38.69 43.31 27.23
C GLU A 15 38.17 44.12 26.04
N GLU A 16 39.04 44.84 25.32
CA GLU A 16 38.71 45.51 24.07
C GLU A 16 38.39 44.50 22.96
N ILE A 17 39.18 43.44 22.83
CA ILE A 17 38.91 42.33 21.89
C ILE A 17 37.55 41.70 22.19
N LYS A 18 37.23 41.46 23.47
CA LYS A 18 35.90 40.97 23.89
C LYS A 18 34.80 41.96 23.55
N ASN A 19 35.00 43.27 23.68
CA ASN A 19 34.00 44.27 23.30
C ASN A 19 33.74 44.28 21.79
N LEU A 20 34.79 44.19 20.96
CA LEU A 20 34.66 44.02 19.51
C LEU A 20 33.92 42.71 19.17
N ALA A 21 34.21 41.62 19.87
CA ALA A 21 33.50 40.35 19.70
C ALA A 21 32.01 40.48 20.05
N ASN A 22 31.67 41.20 21.12
CA ASN A 22 30.29 41.49 21.49
C ASN A 22 29.56 42.32 20.41
N GLU A 23 30.24 43.25 19.76
CA GLU A 23 29.68 44.02 18.64
C GLU A 23 29.38 43.12 17.43
N GLN A 24 30.35 42.29 17.02
CA GLN A 24 30.13 41.33 15.94
C GLN A 24 29.00 40.34 16.27
N TYR A 25 28.91 39.90 17.53
CA TYR A 25 27.81 39.06 18.01
C TYR A 25 26.45 39.77 17.86
N LYS A 26 26.35 41.04 18.25
CA LYS A 26 25.11 41.84 18.10
C LYS A 26 24.73 42.05 16.63
N LEU A 27 25.71 42.13 15.74
CA LEU A 27 25.51 42.21 14.29
C LEU A 27 25.13 40.84 13.65
N GLY A 28 25.05 39.76 14.43
CA GLY A 28 24.75 38.41 13.94
C GLY A 28 25.93 37.73 13.23
N ARG A 29 27.13 38.35 13.23
CA ARG A 29 28.35 37.80 12.63
C ARG A 29 29.04 36.86 13.62
N TYR A 30 28.38 35.75 13.92
CA TYR A 30 28.82 34.83 14.97
C TYR A 30 30.19 34.21 14.69
N GLU A 31 30.55 33.97 13.42
CA GLU A 31 31.86 33.39 13.06
C GLU A 31 33.01 34.36 13.36
N GLU A 32 32.83 35.65 13.05
CA GLU A 32 33.78 36.70 13.40
C GLU A 32 33.86 36.89 14.92
N ALA A 33 32.71 36.86 15.61
CA ALA A 33 32.66 36.93 17.06
C ALA A 33 33.42 35.76 17.72
N ILE A 34 33.28 34.53 17.23
CA ILE A 34 34.02 33.36 17.74
C ILE A 34 35.53 33.54 17.58
N LYS A 35 35.99 34.05 16.44
CA LYS A 35 37.42 34.33 16.21
C LYS A 35 37.95 35.34 17.22
N LEU A 36 37.23 36.45 17.41
CA LEU A 36 37.62 37.50 18.36
C LEU A 36 37.57 37.00 19.82
N TYR A 37 36.54 36.24 20.23
CA TYR A 37 36.53 35.64 21.56
C TYR A 37 37.68 34.64 21.76
N SER A 38 38.07 33.91 20.72
CA SER A 38 39.22 32.99 20.80
C SER A 38 40.52 33.76 21.03
N GLN A 39 40.72 34.89 20.32
CA GLN A 39 41.85 35.78 20.58
C GLN A 39 41.84 36.34 22.02
N ALA A 40 40.66 36.72 22.53
CA ALA A 40 40.54 37.18 23.92
C ALA A 40 40.87 36.06 24.94
N ILE A 41 40.51 34.81 24.64
CA ILE A 41 40.85 33.62 25.45
C ILE A 41 42.35 33.35 25.39
N ASP A 42 42.97 33.42 24.21
CA ASP A 42 44.42 33.21 24.06
C ASP A 42 45.21 34.25 24.86
N ALA A 43 44.73 35.50 24.89
CA ALA A 43 45.35 36.58 25.64
C ALA A 43 45.09 36.50 27.17
N SER A 44 43.95 35.96 27.61
CA SER A 44 43.67 35.70 29.03
C SER A 44 42.84 34.42 29.25
N PRO A 45 43.50 33.26 29.37
CA PRO A 45 42.84 31.95 29.34
C PRO A 45 42.09 31.60 30.63
N LYS A 46 42.24 32.39 31.70
CA LYS A 46 41.58 32.17 32.99
C LYS A 46 40.30 33.00 33.18
N THR A 47 39.85 33.71 32.15
CA THR A 47 38.66 34.57 32.23
C THR A 47 37.38 33.80 31.86
N SER A 48 36.55 33.43 32.84
CA SER A 48 35.28 32.69 32.64
C SER A 48 34.35 33.35 31.60
N THR A 49 34.23 34.68 31.65
CA THR A 49 33.33 35.45 30.77
C THR A 49 33.61 35.24 29.28
N PHE A 50 34.87 35.07 28.89
CA PHE A 50 35.24 34.92 27.48
C PHE A 50 34.75 33.59 26.91
N TYR A 51 34.95 32.49 27.64
CA TYR A 51 34.40 31.19 27.28
C TYR A 51 32.87 31.22 27.27
N ASN A 52 32.25 31.83 28.28
CA ASN A 52 30.80 31.93 28.35
C ASN A 52 30.19 32.72 27.18
N ASN A 53 30.87 33.77 26.71
CA ASN A 53 30.43 34.56 25.56
C ASN A 53 30.69 33.85 24.22
N ARG A 54 31.82 33.11 24.09
CA ARG A 54 32.07 32.26 22.92
C ARG A 54 31.08 31.11 22.82
N ALA A 55 30.73 30.49 23.95
CA ALA A 55 29.66 29.50 24.03
C ALA A 55 28.31 30.06 23.54
N ALA A 56 28.00 31.33 23.83
CA ALA A 56 26.81 31.97 23.30
C ALA A 56 26.85 32.09 21.76
N ALA A 57 28.00 32.45 21.19
CA ALA A 57 28.18 32.51 19.74
C ALA A 57 28.07 31.13 19.08
N TYR A 58 28.66 30.09 19.68
CA TYR A 58 28.49 28.71 19.22
C TYR A 58 27.04 28.24 19.31
N LEU A 59 26.31 28.58 20.37
CA LEU A 59 24.88 28.28 20.51
C LEU A 59 24.06 28.89 19.36
N MET A 60 24.34 30.15 18.99
CA MET A 60 23.66 30.81 17.87
C MET A 60 23.98 30.17 16.52
N GLN A 61 25.15 29.54 16.38
CA GLN A 61 25.50 28.72 15.22
C GLN A 61 25.03 27.26 15.32
N LYS A 62 24.28 26.88 16.36
CA LYS A 62 23.84 25.50 16.62
C LYS A 62 25.02 24.51 16.79
N LYS A 63 26.21 25.00 17.14
CA LYS A 63 27.40 24.20 17.46
C LYS A 63 27.34 23.79 18.94
N TYR A 64 26.42 22.88 19.26
CA TYR A 64 26.07 22.57 20.65
C TYR A 64 27.20 21.89 21.42
N LYS A 65 28.01 21.04 20.78
CA LYS A 65 29.13 20.33 21.44
C LYS A 65 30.21 21.32 21.89
N GLU A 66 30.58 22.24 21.01
CA GLU A 66 31.56 23.31 21.25
C GLU A 66 31.05 24.28 22.30
N ALA A 67 29.77 24.68 22.22
CA ALA A 67 29.13 25.52 23.22
C ALA A 67 29.11 24.86 24.62
N THR A 68 28.83 23.55 24.69
CA THR A 68 28.88 22.79 25.94
C THR A 68 30.29 22.73 26.51
N PHE A 69 31.31 22.52 25.68
CA PHE A 69 32.71 22.51 26.13
C PHE A 69 33.10 23.85 26.75
N ASP A 70 32.87 24.96 26.05
CA ASP A 70 33.18 26.30 26.55
C ASP A 70 32.37 26.65 27.80
N SER A 71 31.10 26.25 27.87
CA SER A 71 30.28 26.48 29.07
C SER A 71 30.83 25.70 30.27
N ARG A 72 31.33 24.48 30.07
CA ARG A 72 31.97 23.70 31.14
C ARG A 72 33.25 24.38 31.63
N THR A 73 34.11 24.83 30.72
CA THR A 73 35.33 25.57 31.08
C THR A 73 34.99 26.88 31.82
N ALA A 74 33.95 27.60 31.40
CA ALA A 74 33.48 28.79 32.10
C ALA A 74 33.02 28.48 33.54
N LEU A 75 32.36 27.33 33.75
CA LEU A 75 31.90 26.87 35.07
C LEU A 75 33.03 26.34 35.96
N GLU A 76 34.09 25.78 35.38
CA GLU A 76 35.30 25.41 36.11
C GLU A 76 36.03 26.66 36.64
N LEU A 77 36.01 27.76 35.89
CA LEU A 77 36.60 29.04 36.27
C LEU A 77 35.70 29.88 37.20
N ASP A 78 34.38 29.83 37.02
CA ASP A 78 33.38 30.50 37.86
C ASP A 78 32.12 29.62 38.05
N PRO A 79 32.06 28.86 39.16
CA PRO A 79 30.91 28.01 39.48
C PRO A 79 29.64 28.77 39.86
N THR A 80 29.68 30.10 39.98
CA THR A 80 28.51 30.93 40.35
C THR A 80 27.80 31.53 39.14
N ASN A 81 28.32 31.29 37.93
CA ASN A 81 27.81 31.85 36.70
C ASN A 81 26.51 31.16 36.23
N ALA A 82 25.36 31.69 36.67
CA ALA A 82 24.04 31.16 36.29
C ALA A 82 23.82 31.10 34.77
N LYS A 83 24.34 32.06 33.99
CA LYS A 83 24.20 32.10 32.53
C LYS A 83 24.97 30.97 31.85
N ALA A 84 26.13 30.59 32.38
CA ALA A 84 26.91 29.47 31.85
C ALA A 84 26.18 28.14 32.08
N TYR A 85 25.58 27.93 33.26
CA TYR A 85 24.71 26.77 33.51
C TYR A 85 23.48 26.76 32.57
N ALA A 86 22.80 27.89 32.40
CA ALA A 86 21.64 28.00 31.51
C ALA A 86 22.00 27.63 30.06
N ARG A 87 23.11 28.14 29.54
CA ARG A 87 23.60 27.83 28.18
C ARG A 87 23.99 26.37 28.04
N ALA A 88 24.75 25.82 29.00
CA ALA A 88 25.13 24.41 29.00
C ALA A 88 23.88 23.51 28.99
N GLY A 89 22.92 23.80 29.87
CA GLY A 89 21.66 23.05 29.96
C GLY A 89 20.83 23.12 28.68
N LYS A 90 20.75 24.31 28.06
CA LYS A 90 20.10 24.48 26.75
C LYS A 90 20.79 23.69 25.63
N CYS A 91 22.13 23.66 25.60
CA CYS A 91 22.86 22.84 24.63
C CYS A 91 22.57 21.35 24.84
N GLN A 92 22.60 20.88 26.09
CA GLN A 92 22.31 19.49 26.43
C GLN A 92 20.86 19.09 26.08
N LEU A 93 19.89 19.99 26.27
CA LEU A 93 18.51 19.79 25.84
C LEU A 93 18.42 19.59 24.32
N ASN A 94 19.07 20.45 23.53
CA ASN A 94 19.09 20.31 22.07
C ASN A 94 19.80 19.04 21.60
N MET A 95 20.80 18.57 22.34
CA MET A 95 21.48 17.30 22.07
C MET A 95 20.68 16.07 22.57
N GLY A 96 19.54 16.27 23.24
CA GLY A 96 18.69 15.19 23.76
C GLY A 96 19.15 14.57 25.08
N ASN A 97 20.15 15.15 25.75
CA ASN A 97 20.69 14.67 27.03
C ASN A 97 19.89 15.26 28.20
N LEU A 98 18.66 14.75 28.39
CA LEU A 98 17.66 15.36 29.28
C LEU A 98 18.05 15.36 30.77
N GLU A 99 18.71 14.31 31.25
CA GLU A 99 19.16 14.22 32.65
C GLU A 99 20.18 15.31 32.98
N GLU A 100 21.20 15.43 32.13
CA GLU A 100 22.24 16.44 32.30
C GLU A 100 21.70 17.85 32.06
N ALA A 101 20.81 18.03 31.07
CA ALA A 101 20.09 19.28 30.86
C ALA A 101 19.30 19.68 32.11
N GLY A 102 18.63 18.73 32.76
CA GLY A 102 17.89 18.95 34.01
C GLY A 102 18.77 19.42 35.14
N ARG A 103 19.88 18.72 35.39
CA ARG A 103 20.85 19.09 36.42
C ARG A 103 21.39 20.51 36.23
N LEU A 104 21.77 20.87 35.00
CA LEU A 104 22.34 22.17 34.67
C LEU A 104 21.30 23.29 34.74
N LEU A 105 20.10 23.08 34.16
CA LEU A 105 19.03 24.08 34.17
C LEU A 105 18.47 24.31 35.57
N GLN A 106 18.33 23.25 36.38
CA GLN A 106 17.96 23.38 37.79
C GLN A 106 18.97 24.25 38.55
N ARG A 107 20.27 23.98 38.37
CA ARG A 107 21.32 24.78 39.02
C ARG A 107 21.31 26.25 38.56
N ALA A 108 21.02 26.50 37.28
CA ALA A 108 20.88 27.85 36.77
C ALA A 108 19.71 28.61 37.43
N VAL A 109 18.55 27.95 37.59
CA VAL A 109 17.36 28.52 38.26
C VAL A 109 17.61 28.77 39.75
N GLU A 110 18.36 27.91 40.43
CA GLU A 110 18.77 28.10 41.83
C GLU A 110 19.65 29.35 42.03
N LEU A 111 20.55 29.63 41.08
CA LEU A 111 21.47 30.77 41.14
C LEU A 111 20.81 32.08 40.68
N ASP A 112 20.03 32.02 39.60
CA ASP A 112 19.23 33.13 39.09
C ASP A 112 17.95 32.58 38.44
N PRO A 113 16.77 32.71 39.09
CA PRO A 113 15.52 32.18 38.57
C PRO A 113 15.17 32.68 37.17
N LYS A 114 15.60 33.89 36.78
CA LYS A 114 15.30 34.44 35.46
C LYS A 114 16.21 33.90 34.35
N SER A 115 17.36 33.33 34.71
CA SER A 115 18.39 32.92 33.75
C SER A 115 17.99 31.73 32.87
N ALA A 116 17.20 30.79 33.42
CA ALA A 116 16.91 29.50 32.78
C ALA A 116 15.43 29.06 32.84
N GLN A 117 14.51 29.86 33.39
CA GLN A 117 13.11 29.47 33.59
C GLN A 117 12.43 28.91 32.33
N ARG A 118 12.64 29.57 31.17
CA ARG A 118 12.03 29.16 29.89
C ARG A 118 12.56 27.81 29.40
N ASP A 119 13.87 27.62 29.47
CA ASP A 119 14.52 26.40 29.00
C ASP A 119 14.24 25.24 29.97
N TYR A 120 14.13 25.51 31.27
CA TYR A 120 13.69 24.55 32.29
C TYR A 120 12.24 24.09 32.05
N HIS A 121 11.32 25.02 31.77
CA HIS A 121 9.95 24.66 31.38
C HIS A 121 9.90 23.86 30.06
N SER A 122 10.74 24.22 29.09
CA SER A 122 10.87 23.47 27.83
C SER A 122 11.33 22.03 28.08
N LEU A 123 12.33 21.83 28.95
CA LEU A 123 12.79 20.51 29.38
C LEU A 123 11.66 19.69 30.04
N GLN A 124 10.86 20.31 30.93
CA GLN A 124 9.74 19.63 31.57
C GLN A 124 8.71 19.13 30.55
N ASN A 125 8.37 19.98 29.57
CA ASN A 125 7.47 19.60 28.49
C ASN A 125 8.04 18.47 27.63
N VAL A 126 9.32 18.56 27.22
CA VAL A 126 10.02 17.49 26.48
C VAL A 126 10.00 16.18 27.25
N SER A 127 10.32 16.21 28.54
CA SER A 127 10.35 15.02 29.40
C SER A 127 8.96 14.39 29.52
N MET A 128 7.93 15.21 29.70
CA MET A 128 6.53 14.76 29.71
C MET A 128 6.13 14.12 28.37
N TYR A 129 6.44 14.76 27.24
CA TYR A 129 6.09 14.23 25.92
C TYR A 129 6.81 12.92 25.61
N LEU A 130 8.08 12.79 25.97
CA LEU A 130 8.81 11.52 25.77
C LEU A 130 8.32 10.41 26.69
N ALA A 131 7.88 10.74 27.91
CA ALA A 131 7.17 9.78 28.75
C ALA A 131 5.86 9.32 28.09
N GLN A 132 5.09 10.24 27.48
CA GLN A 132 3.90 9.88 26.71
C GLN A 132 4.23 9.03 25.49
N VAL A 133 5.30 9.34 24.74
CA VAL A 133 5.76 8.52 23.59
C VAL A 133 5.95 7.08 24.04
N LYS A 134 6.68 6.86 25.14
CA LYS A 134 6.90 5.52 25.69
C LYS A 134 5.59 4.83 26.04
N THR A 135 4.72 5.50 26.81
CA THR A 135 3.42 4.93 27.19
C THR A 135 2.55 4.60 25.98
N PHE A 136 2.54 5.45 24.95
CA PHE A 136 1.76 5.20 23.74
C PHE A 136 2.35 4.06 22.90
N MET A 137 3.67 3.95 22.80
CA MET A 137 4.33 2.82 22.12
C MET A 137 4.08 1.50 22.84
N ASP A 138 4.13 1.48 24.18
CA ASP A 138 3.86 0.29 24.99
C ASP A 138 2.41 -0.20 24.85
N ASN A 139 1.49 0.68 24.43
CA ASN A 139 0.07 0.36 24.17
C ASN A 139 -0.28 0.26 22.68
N ASP A 140 0.71 0.13 21.78
CA ASP A 140 0.54 0.07 20.32
C ASP A 140 -0.19 1.31 19.70
N GLN A 141 -0.21 2.45 20.40
CA GLN A 141 -0.81 3.72 19.96
C GLN A 141 0.19 4.61 19.21
N TYR A 142 0.78 4.07 18.14
CA TYR A 142 1.92 4.71 17.44
C TYR A 142 1.60 6.10 16.86
N ALA A 143 0.38 6.36 16.39
CA ALA A 143 -0.02 7.68 15.91
C ALA A 143 -0.01 8.75 17.01
N LEU A 144 -0.43 8.38 18.24
CA LEU A 144 -0.36 9.28 19.39
C LEU A 144 1.09 9.45 19.85
N ALA A 145 1.90 8.39 19.83
CA ALA A 145 3.32 8.45 20.10
C ALA A 145 4.02 9.43 19.14
N ARG A 146 3.81 9.32 17.83
CA ARG A 146 4.36 10.24 16.83
C ARG A 146 3.95 11.68 17.08
N ASN A 147 2.69 11.93 17.42
CA ASN A 147 2.22 13.28 17.74
C ASN A 147 2.92 13.86 18.98
N SER A 148 3.08 13.07 20.04
CA SER A 148 3.83 13.51 21.23
C SER A 148 5.32 13.72 20.93
N LEU A 149 5.92 12.87 20.09
CA LEU A 149 7.32 13.01 19.68
C LEU A 149 7.53 14.30 18.87
N ASN A 150 6.63 14.61 17.93
CA ASN A 150 6.67 15.87 17.17
C ASN A 150 6.55 17.09 18.08
N ARG A 151 5.71 17.02 19.13
CA ARG A 151 5.63 18.07 20.14
C ARG A 151 6.95 18.23 20.90
N ALA A 152 7.61 17.13 21.28
CA ALA A 152 8.93 17.19 21.91
C ALA A 152 9.99 17.82 20.99
N ILE A 153 10.01 17.43 19.71
CA ILE A 153 10.90 17.98 18.68
C ILE A 153 10.70 19.50 18.53
N GLY A 154 9.46 19.99 18.67
CA GLY A 154 9.15 21.42 18.61
C GLY A 154 9.82 22.29 19.69
N TYR A 155 10.37 21.71 20.75
CA TYR A 155 11.11 22.43 21.80
C TYR A 155 12.63 22.43 21.60
N ILE A 156 13.14 21.68 20.63
CA ILE A 156 14.57 21.62 20.29
C ILE A 156 14.81 22.12 18.86
N ASP A 157 16.07 22.18 18.45
CA ASP A 157 16.44 22.48 17.08
C ASP A 157 16.07 21.35 16.12
N ALA A 158 15.09 21.61 15.26
CA ALA A 158 14.57 20.66 14.28
C ALA A 158 15.63 20.23 13.23
N GLU A 159 16.71 20.99 13.06
CA GLU A 159 17.80 20.59 12.16
C GLU A 159 18.76 19.56 12.79
N GLN A 160 18.76 19.45 14.12
CA GLN A 160 19.66 18.57 14.87
C GLN A 160 18.90 17.63 15.81
N VAL A 161 17.87 16.96 15.28
CA VAL A 161 17.10 15.97 16.05
C VAL A 161 18.02 14.84 16.54
N PRO A 162 18.03 14.53 17.85
CA PRO A 162 18.84 13.46 18.42
C PRO A 162 18.58 12.11 17.75
N ILE A 163 19.65 11.33 17.53
CA ILE A 163 19.58 10.01 16.88
C ILE A 163 18.55 9.10 17.57
N LYS A 164 18.53 9.09 18.91
CA LYS A 164 17.57 8.30 19.70
C LYS A 164 16.11 8.65 19.37
N TRP A 165 15.81 9.91 19.08
CA TRP A 165 14.45 10.35 18.78
C TRP A 165 14.09 10.00 17.34
N ARG A 166 15.05 10.07 16.41
CA ARG A 166 14.85 9.60 15.04
C ARG A 166 14.63 8.09 14.96
N VAL A 167 15.28 7.33 15.85
CA VAL A 167 14.98 5.90 16.05
C VAL A 167 13.52 5.71 16.50
N MET A 168 13.05 6.49 17.48
CA MET A 168 11.63 6.48 17.91
C MET A 168 10.67 6.88 16.78
N GLU A 169 11.01 7.87 15.94
CA GLU A 169 10.20 8.23 14.76
C GLU A 169 10.06 7.05 13.80
N ALA A 170 11.16 6.33 13.52
CA ALA A 170 11.14 5.14 12.68
C ALA A 170 10.34 3.99 13.32
N GLU A 171 10.44 3.79 14.64
CA GLU A 171 9.63 2.81 15.37
C GLU A 171 8.13 3.14 15.31
N CYS A 172 7.75 4.42 15.45
CA CYS A 172 6.37 4.86 15.28
C CYS A 172 5.87 4.63 13.85
N ALA A 173 6.66 4.99 12.84
CA ALA A 173 6.31 4.77 11.43
C ALA A 173 6.13 3.28 11.11
N LEU A 174 6.97 2.40 11.66
CA LEU A 174 6.81 0.95 11.55
C LEU A 174 5.52 0.45 12.21
N GLY A 175 5.20 0.92 13.41
CA GLY A 175 3.97 0.55 14.12
C GLY A 175 2.69 1.05 13.45
N GLU A 176 2.76 2.21 12.77
CA GLU A 176 1.69 2.73 11.90
C GLU A 176 1.59 1.99 10.56
N LYS A 177 2.44 0.96 10.31
CA LYS A 177 2.59 0.26 9.03
C LYS A 177 2.94 1.18 7.86
N ASN A 178 3.53 2.34 8.14
CA ASN A 178 4.02 3.28 7.13
C ASN A 178 5.47 2.95 6.75
N TYR A 179 5.63 1.87 5.98
CA TYR A 179 6.95 1.32 5.65
C TYR A 179 7.80 2.22 4.76
N SER A 180 7.18 3.07 3.93
CA SER A 180 7.89 4.02 3.07
C SER A 180 8.57 5.11 3.90
N GLU A 181 7.85 5.67 4.87
CA GLU A 181 8.38 6.67 5.79
C GLU A 181 9.43 6.08 6.73
N ALA A 182 9.16 4.89 7.29
CA ALA A 182 10.14 4.16 8.10
C ALA A 182 11.45 3.94 7.30
N SER A 183 11.35 3.49 6.05
CA SER A 183 12.51 3.30 5.16
C SER A 183 13.29 4.59 4.93
N ARG A 184 12.60 5.71 4.72
CA ARG A 184 13.22 7.03 4.52
C ARG A 184 14.04 7.45 5.74
N ILE A 185 13.47 7.32 6.94
CA ILE A 185 14.13 7.67 8.20
C ILE A 185 15.34 6.77 8.44
N VAL A 186 15.15 5.44 8.31
CA VAL A 186 16.22 4.43 8.49
C VAL A 186 17.38 4.64 7.53
N ASN A 187 17.11 4.88 6.25
CA ASN A 187 18.16 5.15 5.26
C ASN A 187 18.94 6.42 5.62
N SER A 188 18.27 7.43 6.19
CA SER A 188 18.96 8.62 6.66
C SER A 188 19.77 8.38 7.93
N LEU A 189 19.35 7.48 8.82
CA LEU A 189 20.14 7.10 10.00
C LEU A 189 21.42 6.37 9.58
N ILE A 190 21.31 5.42 8.64
CA ILE A 190 22.46 4.66 8.13
C ILE A 190 23.47 5.58 7.40
N ARG A 191 22.99 6.62 6.70
CA ARG A 191 23.89 7.62 6.09
C ARG A 191 24.69 8.42 7.12
N LEU A 192 24.12 8.65 8.31
CA LEU A 192 24.82 9.35 9.38
C LEU A 192 25.79 8.42 10.12
N ASP A 193 25.36 7.19 10.38
CA ASP A 193 26.14 6.19 11.07
C ASP A 193 25.83 4.79 10.49
N THR A 194 26.77 4.31 9.69
CA THR A 194 26.66 3.01 9.01
C THR A 194 26.81 1.82 9.96
N GLN A 195 27.34 2.04 11.17
CA GLN A 195 27.58 1.00 12.18
C GLN A 195 26.59 1.09 13.34
N ASN A 196 25.52 1.88 13.20
CA ASN A 196 24.50 2.01 14.23
C ASN A 196 23.64 0.72 14.31
N PRO A 197 23.70 -0.04 15.43
CA PRO A 197 22.95 -1.29 15.55
C PRO A 197 21.44 -1.07 15.46
N ASP A 198 20.89 -0.02 16.10
CA ASP A 198 19.46 0.30 16.05
C ASP A 198 18.98 0.59 14.62
N ALA A 199 19.76 1.36 13.83
CA ALA A 199 19.40 1.67 12.45
C ALA A 199 19.39 0.42 11.56
N LEU A 200 20.38 -0.47 11.72
CA LEU A 200 20.45 -1.75 11.00
C LEU A 200 19.30 -2.67 11.41
N TYR A 201 18.97 -2.72 12.70
CA TYR A 201 17.82 -3.48 13.21
C TYR A 201 16.48 -2.93 12.68
N LEU A 202 16.29 -1.62 12.66
CA LEU A 202 15.09 -1.00 12.07
C LEU A 202 14.98 -1.31 10.58
N ARG A 203 16.10 -1.33 9.85
CA ARG A 203 16.12 -1.78 8.45
C ARG A 203 15.68 -3.23 8.31
N ALA A 204 16.16 -4.11 9.21
CA ALA A 204 15.70 -5.50 9.25
C ALA A 204 14.19 -5.59 9.52
N ARG A 205 13.66 -4.78 10.45
CA ARG A 205 12.21 -4.72 10.73
C ARG A 205 11.39 -4.27 9.52
N VAL A 206 11.85 -3.28 8.75
CA VAL A 206 11.19 -2.85 7.51
C VAL A 206 11.05 -4.03 6.55
N PHE A 207 12.13 -4.77 6.30
CA PHE A 207 12.09 -5.94 5.43
C PHE A 207 11.24 -7.07 6.00
N TYR A 208 11.27 -7.26 7.32
CA TYR A 208 10.46 -8.26 8.00
C TYR A 208 8.97 -7.99 7.81
N SER A 209 8.56 -6.73 7.96
CA SER A 209 7.19 -6.30 7.70
C SER A 209 6.79 -6.47 6.24
N GLN A 210 7.73 -6.42 5.28
CA GLN A 210 7.47 -6.70 3.86
C GLN A 210 7.48 -8.21 3.52
N GLY A 211 7.68 -9.07 4.52
CA GLY A 211 7.82 -10.52 4.35
C GLY A 211 9.14 -10.95 3.67
N ASP A 212 10.19 -10.13 3.70
CA ASP A 212 11.52 -10.49 3.18
C ASP A 212 12.43 -10.96 4.33
N ASN A 213 12.26 -12.23 4.72
CA ASN A 213 13.01 -12.84 5.80
C ASN A 213 14.51 -12.99 5.50
N GLN A 214 14.89 -13.12 4.22
CA GLN A 214 16.29 -13.25 3.84
C GLN A 214 17.05 -11.95 4.09
N LYS A 215 16.51 -10.81 3.62
CA LYS A 215 17.09 -9.49 3.91
C LYS A 215 16.99 -9.14 5.39
N THR A 216 15.91 -9.54 6.06
CA THR A 216 15.77 -9.39 7.52
C THR A 216 16.94 -10.06 8.23
N ALA A 217 17.21 -11.34 7.92
CA ALA A 217 18.29 -12.09 8.56
C ALA A 217 19.66 -11.45 8.29
N ALA A 218 19.91 -10.97 7.07
CA ALA A 218 21.15 -10.28 6.71
C ALA A 218 21.38 -9.04 7.58
N HIS A 219 20.41 -8.14 7.67
CA HIS A 219 20.55 -6.91 8.44
C HIS A 219 20.54 -7.14 9.96
N CYS A 220 19.83 -8.16 10.47
CA CYS A 220 19.99 -8.56 11.87
C CYS A 220 21.40 -9.08 12.18
N MET A 221 22.02 -9.83 11.27
CA MET A 221 23.42 -10.26 11.44
C MET A 221 24.38 -9.07 11.41
N GLU A 222 24.16 -8.08 10.54
CA GLU A 222 24.94 -6.84 10.54
C GLU A 222 24.79 -6.09 11.87
N ALA A 223 23.57 -5.92 12.37
CA ALA A 223 23.33 -5.29 13.67
C ALA A 223 24.05 -6.04 14.82
N LEU A 224 24.03 -7.38 14.81
CA LEU A 224 24.73 -8.20 15.81
C LEU A 224 26.26 -8.20 15.67
N ARG A 225 26.80 -7.85 14.50
CA ARG A 225 28.25 -7.62 14.34
C ARG A 225 28.67 -6.31 14.98
N CYS A 226 27.81 -5.29 14.93
CA CYS A 226 28.02 -4.00 15.59
C CYS A 226 27.83 -4.11 17.12
N ASP A 227 26.82 -4.85 17.55
CA ASP A 227 26.53 -5.12 18.97
C ASP A 227 26.11 -6.60 19.17
N PRO A 228 27.04 -7.47 19.60
CA PRO A 228 26.74 -8.89 19.84
C PRO A 228 25.65 -9.15 20.88
N ASP A 229 25.44 -8.23 21.82
CA ASP A 229 24.46 -8.34 22.90
C ASP A 229 23.10 -7.75 22.53
N PHE A 230 22.91 -7.34 21.27
CA PHE A 230 21.67 -6.73 20.82
C PHE A 230 20.49 -7.73 20.77
N SER A 231 19.80 -7.86 21.90
CA SER A 231 18.74 -8.84 22.14
C SER A 231 17.59 -8.75 21.12
N LYS A 232 17.17 -7.53 20.77
CA LYS A 232 16.09 -7.30 19.79
C LYS A 232 16.42 -7.89 18.42
N ALA A 233 17.64 -7.66 17.92
CA ALA A 233 18.11 -8.20 16.64
C ALA A 233 18.25 -9.72 16.69
N ARG A 234 18.75 -10.28 17.80
CA ARG A 234 18.87 -11.73 18.00
C ARG A 234 17.52 -12.44 17.96
N SER A 235 16.51 -11.90 18.64
CA SER A 235 15.15 -12.46 18.66
C SER A 235 14.51 -12.42 17.28
N LEU A 236 14.62 -11.29 16.57
CA LEU A 236 14.09 -11.16 15.21
C LEU A 236 14.79 -12.09 14.21
N LEU A 237 16.11 -12.27 14.34
CA LEU A 237 16.87 -13.20 13.52
C LEU A 237 16.42 -14.65 13.73
N LYS A 238 16.23 -15.06 15.00
CA LYS A 238 15.77 -16.41 15.32
C LYS A 238 14.38 -16.67 14.73
N MET A 239 13.46 -15.71 14.90
CA MET A 239 12.10 -15.80 14.41
C MET A 239 12.04 -15.86 12.87
N SER A 240 12.69 -14.92 12.18
CA SER A 240 12.72 -14.88 10.70
C SER A 240 13.33 -16.14 10.09
N ARG A 241 14.39 -16.70 10.70
CA ARG A 241 14.96 -17.99 10.27
C ARG A 241 14.03 -19.17 10.49
N ALA A 242 13.33 -19.21 11.62
CA ALA A 242 12.40 -20.30 11.92
C ALA A 242 11.24 -20.31 10.90
N ILE A 243 10.68 -19.15 10.58
CA ILE A 243 9.63 -19.01 9.55
C ILE A 243 10.15 -19.46 8.19
N GLU A 244 11.34 -18.97 7.79
CA GLU A 244 11.93 -19.32 6.50
C GLU A 244 12.21 -20.82 6.39
N ALA A 245 12.72 -21.45 7.45
CA ALA A 245 12.98 -22.88 7.48
C ALA A 245 11.70 -23.70 7.31
N GLN A 246 10.60 -23.35 7.99
CA GLN A 246 9.32 -24.04 7.85
C GLN A 246 8.69 -23.82 6.47
N LYS A 247 8.78 -22.59 5.95
CA LYS A 247 8.33 -22.27 4.58
C LYS A 247 9.11 -23.09 3.54
N ASP A 248 10.42 -23.22 3.70
CA ASP A 248 11.27 -23.97 2.77
C ASP A 248 11.05 -25.48 2.87
N ALA A 249 10.82 -26.00 4.08
CA ALA A 249 10.38 -27.38 4.28
C ALA A 249 9.05 -27.65 3.57
N GLY A 250 8.06 -26.77 3.74
CA GLY A 250 6.77 -26.88 3.05
C GLY A 250 6.88 -26.77 1.53
N ASN A 251 7.72 -25.85 1.02
CA ASN A 251 8.00 -25.72 -0.40
C ASN A 251 8.65 -26.98 -0.98
N THR A 252 9.56 -27.60 -0.23
CA THR A 252 10.26 -28.83 -0.64
C THR A 252 9.29 -30.01 -0.66
N ALA A 253 8.52 -30.21 0.41
CA ALA A 253 7.48 -31.25 0.50
C ALA A 253 6.44 -31.10 -0.63
N PHE A 254 5.99 -29.88 -0.92
CA PHE A 254 5.04 -29.62 -2.00
C PHE A 254 5.59 -30.00 -3.39
N LYS A 255 6.89 -29.75 -3.64
CA LYS A 255 7.57 -30.16 -4.88
C LYS A 255 7.70 -31.68 -4.97
N LEU A 256 7.94 -32.36 -3.84
CA LEU A 256 7.99 -33.82 -3.73
C LEU A 256 6.60 -34.47 -3.72
N ASN A 257 5.53 -33.67 -3.83
CA ASN A 257 4.13 -34.12 -3.75
C ASN A 257 3.76 -34.79 -2.41
N GLN A 258 4.51 -34.46 -1.36
CA GLN A 258 4.23 -34.80 0.04
C GLN A 258 3.30 -33.73 0.60
N LEU A 259 1.99 -33.89 0.33
CA LEU A 259 1.02 -32.82 0.56
C LEU A 259 0.73 -32.61 2.04
N ASP A 260 0.64 -33.67 2.85
CA ASP A 260 0.35 -33.55 4.28
C ASP A 260 1.53 -32.88 5.02
N GLU A 261 2.77 -33.28 4.71
CA GLU A 261 3.97 -32.66 5.26
C GLU A 261 4.11 -31.19 4.85
N ALA A 262 3.71 -30.85 3.60
CA ALA A 262 3.68 -29.47 3.15
C ALA A 262 2.65 -28.65 3.93
N TYR A 263 1.46 -29.21 4.18
CA TYR A 263 0.41 -28.55 4.96
C TYR A 263 0.88 -28.27 6.39
N GLU A 264 1.44 -29.28 7.08
CA GLU A 264 1.94 -29.15 8.44
C GLU A 264 3.08 -28.12 8.55
N ALA A 265 4.01 -28.11 7.59
CA ALA A 265 5.11 -27.15 7.59
C ALA A 265 4.62 -25.69 7.41
N TYR A 266 3.65 -25.44 6.53
CA TYR A 266 3.08 -24.09 6.41
C TYR A 266 2.24 -23.69 7.64
N THR A 267 1.53 -24.63 8.25
CA THR A 267 0.81 -24.40 9.50
C THR A 267 1.77 -24.05 10.63
N ALA A 268 2.86 -24.80 10.80
CA ALA A 268 3.91 -24.50 11.76
C ALA A 268 4.55 -23.13 11.50
N ALA A 269 4.73 -22.73 10.22
CA ALA A 269 5.24 -21.39 9.89
C ALA A 269 4.30 -20.27 10.33
N LEU A 270 2.98 -20.45 10.17
CA LEU A 270 1.95 -19.49 10.57
C LEU A 270 1.85 -19.31 12.10
N GLU A 271 2.17 -20.35 12.86
CA GLU A 271 2.14 -20.31 14.34
C GLU A 271 3.32 -19.54 14.95
N ILE A 272 4.43 -19.38 14.22
CA ILE A 272 5.64 -18.71 14.75
C ILE A 272 5.39 -17.21 14.99
N ASP A 273 4.76 -16.53 14.04
CA ASP A 273 4.40 -15.12 14.17
C ASP A 273 3.05 -14.81 13.52
N PRO A 274 1.94 -14.95 14.26
CA PRO A 274 0.61 -14.66 13.75
C PRO A 274 0.37 -13.20 13.36
N LYS A 275 1.25 -12.26 13.78
CA LYS A 275 1.10 -10.82 13.52
C LYS A 275 1.81 -10.33 12.25
N ASN A 276 2.58 -11.19 11.56
CA ASN A 276 3.25 -10.81 10.33
C ASN A 276 2.33 -10.94 9.10
N ASP A 277 1.51 -9.91 8.86
CA ASP A 277 0.48 -9.91 7.82
C ASP A 277 1.00 -10.33 6.44
N HIS A 278 2.06 -9.68 5.93
CA HIS A 278 2.58 -9.92 4.58
C HIS A 278 3.22 -11.32 4.43
N MET A 279 3.91 -11.82 5.45
CA MET A 279 4.44 -13.19 5.42
C MET A 279 3.30 -14.20 5.51
N ASN A 280 2.35 -13.98 6.40
CA ASN A 280 1.23 -14.89 6.64
C ASN A 280 0.33 -14.96 5.40
N ALA A 281 0.11 -13.87 4.68
CA ALA A 281 -0.60 -13.90 3.40
C ALA A 281 0.05 -14.86 2.39
N ARG A 282 1.38 -14.85 2.28
CA ARG A 282 2.13 -15.78 1.42
C ARG A 282 2.03 -17.24 1.89
N LEU A 283 2.11 -17.46 3.20
CA LEU A 283 2.01 -18.79 3.81
C LEU A 283 0.61 -19.39 3.63
N TYR A 284 -0.45 -18.63 3.91
CA TYR A 284 -1.83 -19.04 3.65
C TYR A 284 -2.05 -19.36 2.17
N SER A 285 -1.57 -18.53 1.24
CA SER A 285 -1.66 -18.83 -0.19
C SER A 285 -0.89 -20.09 -0.60
N ASN A 286 0.26 -20.36 0.03
CA ASN A 286 0.99 -21.59 -0.21
C ASN A 286 0.25 -22.81 0.36
N ARG A 287 -0.33 -22.71 1.56
CA ARG A 287 -1.15 -23.78 2.15
C ARG A 287 -2.44 -24.03 1.37
N ALA A 288 -3.09 -22.98 0.86
CA ALA A 288 -4.21 -23.10 -0.08
C ALA A 288 -3.83 -23.88 -1.35
N ALA A 289 -2.60 -23.74 -1.84
CA ALA A 289 -2.10 -24.54 -2.97
C ALA A 289 -2.06 -26.04 -2.67
N VAL A 290 -1.66 -26.38 -1.44
CA VAL A 290 -1.62 -27.76 -0.95
C VAL A 290 -3.04 -28.31 -0.88
N LEU A 291 -3.95 -27.58 -0.24
CA LEU A 291 -5.35 -27.95 -0.08
C LEU A 291 -6.06 -28.11 -1.44
N GLN A 292 -5.77 -27.24 -2.40
CA GLN A 292 -6.27 -27.34 -3.77
C GLN A 292 -5.82 -28.65 -4.43
N LYS A 293 -4.54 -29.03 -4.30
CA LYS A 293 -4.04 -30.33 -4.80
C LYS A 293 -4.68 -31.53 -4.09
N GLN A 294 -5.01 -31.37 -2.81
CA GLN A 294 -5.75 -32.38 -2.02
C GLN A 294 -7.26 -32.41 -2.36
N LYS A 295 -7.75 -31.54 -3.25
CA LYS A 295 -9.18 -31.35 -3.58
C LYS A 295 -10.04 -30.90 -2.39
N LYS A 296 -9.41 -30.33 -1.35
CA LYS A 296 -10.09 -29.72 -0.19
C LYS A 296 -10.40 -28.26 -0.50
N PHE A 297 -11.28 -28.03 -1.47
CA PHE A 297 -11.50 -26.69 -2.03
C PHE A 297 -12.08 -25.68 -1.02
N GLU A 298 -13.01 -26.11 -0.16
CA GLU A 298 -13.61 -25.20 0.83
C GLU A 298 -12.58 -24.71 1.86
N GLU A 299 -11.68 -25.57 2.33
CA GLU A 299 -10.55 -25.16 3.19
C GLU A 299 -9.57 -24.26 2.45
N ALA A 300 -9.29 -24.53 1.16
CA ALA A 300 -8.42 -23.70 0.34
C ALA A 300 -9.00 -22.29 0.13
N LEU A 301 -10.32 -22.17 0.00
CA LEU A 301 -11.01 -20.89 -0.11
C LEU A 301 -10.84 -20.07 1.17
N LEU A 302 -10.98 -20.68 2.36
CA LEU A 302 -10.76 -20.00 3.64
C LEU A 302 -9.32 -19.46 3.77
N ASP A 303 -8.33 -20.25 3.37
CA ASP A 303 -6.92 -19.79 3.37
C ASP A 303 -6.69 -18.65 2.38
N CYS A 304 -7.32 -18.70 1.20
CA CYS A 304 -7.22 -17.60 0.24
C CYS A 304 -7.90 -16.33 0.76
N ASP A 305 -9.06 -16.46 1.39
CA ASP A 305 -9.78 -15.34 2.01
C ASP A 305 -8.91 -14.71 3.11
N LYS A 306 -8.28 -15.52 3.96
CA LYS A 306 -7.39 -15.02 5.00
C LYS A 306 -6.16 -14.33 4.42
N ALA A 307 -5.58 -14.88 3.34
CA ALA A 307 -4.46 -14.24 2.66
C ALA A 307 -4.83 -12.85 2.10
N ILE A 308 -6.03 -12.73 1.53
CA ILE A 308 -6.55 -11.47 0.97
C ILE A 308 -6.90 -10.46 2.07
N GLU A 309 -7.42 -10.93 3.21
CA GLU A 309 -7.69 -10.09 4.38
C GLU A 309 -6.41 -9.45 4.93
N LEU A 310 -5.31 -10.22 4.96
CA LEU A 310 -4.01 -9.76 5.45
C LEU A 310 -3.28 -8.88 4.45
N ASP A 311 -3.33 -9.21 3.16
CA ASP A 311 -2.71 -8.45 2.08
C ASP A 311 -3.63 -8.39 0.85
N GLY A 312 -4.40 -7.29 0.78
CA GLY A 312 -5.38 -7.08 -0.29
C GLY A 312 -4.77 -6.90 -1.68
N GLU A 313 -3.48 -6.55 -1.77
CA GLU A 313 -2.70 -6.43 -3.01
C GLU A 313 -1.97 -7.73 -3.36
N PHE A 314 -2.14 -8.79 -2.57
CA PHE A 314 -1.53 -10.08 -2.86
C PHE A 314 -2.33 -10.86 -3.94
N TYR A 315 -2.19 -10.43 -5.20
CA TYR A 315 -2.92 -10.93 -6.36
C TYR A 315 -2.82 -12.46 -6.56
N LYS A 316 -1.74 -13.10 -6.10
CA LYS A 316 -1.59 -14.56 -6.15
C LYS A 316 -2.68 -15.28 -5.35
N ALA A 317 -3.19 -14.69 -4.26
CA ALA A 317 -4.29 -15.27 -3.49
C ALA A 317 -5.62 -15.25 -4.29
N TYR A 318 -5.93 -14.16 -4.99
CA TYR A 318 -7.11 -14.09 -5.87
C TYR A 318 -7.03 -15.10 -7.01
N SER A 319 -5.86 -15.25 -7.63
CA SER A 319 -5.66 -16.26 -8.67
C SER A 319 -5.94 -17.68 -8.17
N ARG A 320 -5.48 -18.03 -6.96
CA ARG A 320 -5.75 -19.33 -6.34
C ARG A 320 -7.21 -19.50 -5.95
N ARG A 321 -7.84 -18.48 -5.38
CA ARG A 321 -9.26 -18.50 -5.00
C ARG A 321 -10.16 -18.69 -6.22
N ALA A 322 -9.89 -17.94 -7.29
CA ALA A 322 -10.56 -18.08 -8.57
C ALA A 322 -10.41 -19.48 -9.16
N ALA A 323 -9.22 -20.08 -9.07
CA ALA A 323 -9.00 -21.45 -9.50
C ALA A 323 -9.83 -22.46 -8.67
N CYS A 324 -9.97 -22.25 -7.36
CA CYS A 324 -10.84 -23.09 -6.53
C CYS A 324 -12.33 -22.88 -6.86
N PHE A 325 -12.75 -21.65 -7.17
CA PHE A 325 -14.11 -21.36 -7.63
C PHE A 325 -14.44 -22.02 -8.97
N MET A 326 -13.49 -22.08 -9.90
CA MET A 326 -13.66 -22.82 -11.15
C MET A 326 -13.91 -24.31 -10.92
N GLU A 327 -13.20 -24.93 -9.98
CA GLU A 327 -13.36 -26.36 -9.65
C GLU A 327 -14.66 -26.65 -8.87
N THR A 328 -15.20 -25.65 -8.17
CA THR A 328 -16.46 -25.75 -7.41
C THR A 328 -17.67 -25.21 -8.19
N GLU A 329 -17.50 -24.94 -9.49
CA GLU A 329 -18.52 -24.42 -10.40
C GLU A 329 -19.13 -23.06 -9.99
N LYS A 330 -18.46 -22.32 -9.11
CA LYS A 330 -18.81 -20.95 -8.66
C LYS A 330 -18.24 -19.94 -9.66
N TYR A 331 -18.68 -20.00 -10.92
CA TYR A 331 -18.05 -19.31 -12.04
C TYR A 331 -18.18 -17.79 -11.98
N GLU A 332 -19.25 -17.27 -11.39
CA GLU A 332 -19.46 -15.85 -11.16
C GLU A 332 -18.37 -15.28 -10.23
N GLU A 333 -18.09 -15.94 -9.11
CA GLU A 333 -17.05 -15.57 -8.16
C GLU A 333 -15.66 -15.67 -8.80
N ALA A 334 -15.38 -16.75 -9.53
CA ALA A 334 -14.12 -16.91 -10.27
C ALA A 334 -13.87 -15.75 -11.24
N THR A 335 -14.91 -15.35 -11.98
CA THR A 335 -14.84 -14.24 -12.93
C THR A 335 -14.55 -12.90 -12.23
N ARG A 336 -15.13 -12.66 -11.04
CA ARG A 336 -14.85 -11.45 -10.24
C ARG A 336 -13.38 -11.39 -9.83
N ASP A 337 -12.84 -12.50 -9.32
CA ASP A 337 -11.44 -12.55 -8.89
C ASP A 337 -10.45 -12.41 -10.05
N TYR A 338 -10.71 -13.04 -11.20
CA TYR A 338 -9.87 -12.86 -12.39
C TYR A 338 -9.94 -11.44 -12.96
N LYS A 339 -11.09 -10.75 -12.89
CA LYS A 339 -11.18 -9.33 -13.25
C LYS A 339 -10.28 -8.47 -12.39
N LYS A 340 -10.19 -8.76 -11.08
CA LYS A 340 -9.27 -8.06 -10.18
C LYS A 340 -7.80 -8.26 -10.55
N LEU A 341 -7.42 -9.43 -11.09
CA LEU A 341 -6.06 -9.64 -11.63
C LEU A 341 -5.78 -8.77 -12.86
N ILE A 342 -6.77 -8.59 -13.73
CA ILE A 342 -6.67 -7.73 -14.92
C ILE A 342 -6.60 -6.26 -14.56
N GLU A 343 -7.31 -5.83 -13.51
CA GLU A 343 -7.19 -4.47 -12.98
C GLU A 343 -5.77 -4.17 -12.49
N ALA A 344 -5.09 -5.18 -11.92
CA ALA A 344 -3.71 -5.06 -11.46
C ALA A 344 -2.68 -5.09 -12.61
N ASP A 345 -2.85 -6.01 -13.56
CA ASP A 345 -1.98 -6.13 -14.73
C ASP A 345 -2.79 -6.56 -15.97
N GLY A 346 -3.34 -5.56 -16.66
CA GLY A 346 -4.15 -5.77 -17.86
C GLY A 346 -3.34 -6.25 -19.07
N SER A 347 -2.00 -6.16 -19.02
CA SER A 347 -1.12 -6.63 -20.09
C SER A 347 -0.79 -8.13 -19.98
N ASN A 348 -1.09 -8.74 -18.84
CA ASN A 348 -0.80 -10.14 -18.58
C ASN A 348 -1.71 -11.08 -19.38
N ARG A 349 -1.14 -11.70 -20.42
CA ARG A 349 -1.85 -12.64 -21.29
C ARG A 349 -2.37 -13.87 -20.56
N GLU A 350 -1.71 -14.31 -19.49
CA GLU A 350 -2.17 -15.44 -18.68
C GLU A 350 -3.47 -15.08 -17.96
N TYR A 351 -3.55 -13.90 -17.34
CA TYR A 351 -4.76 -13.43 -16.66
C TYR A 351 -5.92 -13.25 -17.65
N GLN A 352 -5.64 -12.74 -18.85
CA GLN A 352 -6.67 -12.60 -19.89
C GLN A 352 -7.24 -13.97 -20.32
N ASN A 353 -6.36 -14.97 -20.46
CA ASN A 353 -6.79 -16.33 -20.80
C ASN A 353 -7.62 -16.97 -19.68
N LEU A 354 -7.22 -16.78 -18.42
CA LEU A 354 -7.95 -17.28 -17.25
C LEU A 354 -9.34 -16.65 -17.15
N LEU A 355 -9.43 -15.33 -17.31
CA LEU A 355 -10.71 -14.62 -17.34
C LEU A 355 -11.60 -15.12 -18.47
N ARG A 356 -11.07 -15.21 -19.71
CA ARG A 356 -11.84 -15.71 -20.86
C ARG A 356 -12.35 -17.13 -20.61
N LYS A 357 -11.55 -18.00 -20.01
CA LYS A 357 -11.96 -19.37 -19.64
C LYS A 357 -13.10 -19.34 -18.62
N ALA A 358 -12.98 -18.53 -17.57
CA ALA A 358 -14.02 -18.39 -16.55
C ALA A 358 -15.33 -17.85 -17.13
N GLU A 359 -15.26 -16.82 -17.98
CA GLU A 359 -16.43 -16.26 -18.66
C GLU A 359 -17.09 -17.25 -19.61
N LEU A 360 -16.31 -18.11 -20.28
CA LEU A 360 -16.87 -19.17 -21.12
C LEU A 360 -17.59 -20.23 -20.28
N GLU A 361 -17.02 -20.68 -19.17
CA GLU A 361 -17.70 -21.64 -18.28
C GLU A 361 -18.93 -21.03 -17.62
N LEU A 362 -18.88 -19.75 -17.23
CA LEU A 362 -20.05 -19.02 -16.76
C LEU A 362 -21.15 -18.94 -17.83
N LYS A 363 -20.79 -18.64 -19.08
CA LYS A 363 -21.77 -18.65 -20.18
C LYS A 363 -22.37 -20.03 -20.41
N LYS A 364 -21.57 -21.10 -20.28
CA LYS A 364 -22.06 -22.48 -20.36
C LYS A 364 -23.01 -22.83 -19.22
N SER A 365 -22.71 -22.43 -17.98
CA SER A 365 -23.56 -22.71 -16.81
C SER A 365 -24.90 -21.98 -16.89
N LEU A 366 -24.91 -20.76 -17.42
CA LEU A 366 -26.12 -19.96 -17.66
C LEU A 366 -26.87 -20.34 -18.94
N ARG A 367 -26.30 -21.22 -19.77
CA ARG A 367 -26.88 -21.60 -21.05
C ARG A 367 -28.15 -22.40 -20.84
N LYS A 368 -29.27 -21.88 -21.36
CA LYS A 368 -30.55 -22.59 -21.33
C LYS A 368 -30.49 -23.88 -22.14
N ASP A 369 -31.02 -24.95 -21.57
CA ASP A 369 -31.28 -26.20 -22.30
C ASP A 369 -32.63 -26.11 -23.02
N TYR A 370 -32.62 -25.69 -24.28
CA TYR A 370 -33.83 -25.48 -25.07
C TYR A 370 -34.60 -26.79 -25.33
N TYR A 371 -33.91 -27.93 -25.38
CA TYR A 371 -34.58 -29.23 -25.47
C TYR A 371 -35.36 -29.53 -24.19
N LYS A 372 -34.76 -29.27 -23.02
CA LYS A 372 -35.44 -29.41 -21.73
C LYS A 372 -36.61 -28.44 -21.58
N VAL A 373 -36.51 -27.22 -22.09
CA VAL A 373 -37.62 -26.24 -22.11
C VAL A 373 -38.83 -26.79 -22.88
N LEU A 374 -38.60 -27.45 -24.03
CA LEU A 374 -39.67 -28.07 -24.82
C LEU A 374 -40.05 -29.49 -24.37
N GLY A 375 -39.37 -30.05 -23.36
CA GLY A 375 -39.59 -31.43 -22.90
C GLY A 375 -39.18 -32.50 -23.92
N LEU A 376 -38.12 -32.23 -24.70
CA LEU A 376 -37.63 -33.06 -25.79
C LEU A 376 -36.25 -33.66 -25.48
N SER A 377 -35.90 -34.74 -26.16
CA SER A 377 -34.51 -35.22 -26.21
C SER A 377 -33.71 -34.45 -27.26
N LYS A 378 -32.37 -34.44 -27.13
CA LYS A 378 -31.47 -33.84 -28.13
C LYS A 378 -31.56 -34.49 -29.51
N SER A 379 -32.09 -35.72 -29.59
CA SER A 379 -32.31 -36.43 -30.86
C SER A 379 -33.64 -36.06 -31.54
N ALA A 380 -34.41 -35.13 -30.97
CA ALA A 380 -35.74 -34.81 -31.47
C ALA A 380 -35.71 -34.27 -32.91
N GLY A 381 -36.58 -34.82 -33.74
CA GLY A 381 -36.77 -34.41 -35.13
C GLY A 381 -37.55 -33.10 -35.23
N GLU A 382 -37.51 -32.46 -36.40
CA GLU A 382 -38.19 -31.18 -36.65
C GLU A 382 -39.71 -31.25 -36.38
N THR A 383 -40.34 -32.38 -36.71
CA THR A 383 -41.77 -32.62 -36.48
C THR A 383 -42.12 -32.72 -35.00
N GLU A 384 -41.25 -33.33 -34.19
CA GLU A 384 -41.41 -33.44 -32.74
C GLU A 384 -41.25 -32.09 -32.06
N ILE A 385 -40.26 -31.29 -32.49
CA ILE A 385 -40.04 -29.92 -32.02
C ILE A 385 -41.28 -29.05 -32.28
N LYS A 386 -41.83 -29.07 -33.50
CA LYS A 386 -43.07 -28.35 -33.87
C LYS A 386 -44.29 -28.81 -33.07
N LYS A 387 -44.39 -30.11 -32.77
CA LYS A 387 -45.52 -30.66 -32.00
C LYS A 387 -45.44 -30.26 -30.52
N ALA A 388 -44.25 -30.33 -29.93
CA ALA A 388 -44.01 -29.92 -28.55
C ALA A 388 -44.27 -28.42 -28.35
N TYR A 389 -43.74 -27.58 -29.25
CA TYR A 389 -44.01 -26.14 -29.24
C TYR A 389 -45.50 -25.84 -29.28
N ARG A 390 -46.24 -26.38 -30.25
CA ARG A 390 -47.70 -26.16 -30.37
C ARG A 390 -48.46 -26.53 -29.10
N LYS A 391 -48.12 -27.68 -28.51
CA LYS A 391 -48.75 -28.15 -27.28
C LYS A 391 -48.49 -27.20 -26.11
N LEU A 392 -47.23 -26.81 -25.90
CA LEU A 392 -46.82 -25.96 -24.78
C LEU A 392 -47.28 -24.50 -24.97
N ALA A 393 -47.20 -23.95 -26.18
CA ALA A 393 -47.70 -22.62 -26.51
C ALA A 393 -49.22 -22.51 -26.27
N LEU A 394 -50.01 -23.52 -26.65
CA LEU A 394 -51.45 -23.56 -26.34
C LEU A 394 -51.77 -23.69 -24.85
N GLN A 395 -50.88 -24.30 -24.07
CA GLN A 395 -51.03 -24.51 -22.64
C GLN A 395 -50.71 -23.25 -21.85
N TYR A 396 -49.62 -22.57 -22.20
CA TYR A 396 -49.12 -21.37 -21.51
C TYR A 396 -49.53 -20.06 -22.19
N HIS A 397 -50.46 -20.10 -23.15
CA HIS A 397 -50.91 -18.92 -23.88
C HIS A 397 -51.43 -17.81 -22.92
N PRO A 398 -51.08 -16.52 -23.16
CA PRO A 398 -51.52 -15.41 -22.32
C PRO A 398 -53.05 -15.34 -22.12
N ASP A 399 -53.83 -15.55 -23.19
CA ASP A 399 -55.31 -15.52 -23.11
C ASP A 399 -55.91 -16.57 -22.17
N LYS A 400 -55.26 -17.73 -22.02
CA LYS A 400 -55.75 -18.80 -21.12
C LYS A 400 -55.21 -18.67 -19.70
N ASN A 401 -54.16 -17.87 -19.52
CA ASN A 401 -53.44 -17.71 -18.25
C ASN A 401 -53.27 -16.21 -17.95
N ALA A 402 -54.33 -15.43 -18.17
CA ALA A 402 -54.27 -13.98 -18.05
C ALA A 402 -53.94 -13.57 -16.60
N GLY A 403 -52.88 -12.78 -16.44
CA GLY A 403 -52.39 -12.35 -15.13
C GLY A 403 -51.50 -13.37 -14.39
N ASP A 404 -51.18 -14.53 -14.99
CA ASP A 404 -50.19 -15.46 -14.45
C ASP A 404 -48.79 -15.15 -15.01
N GLU A 405 -48.00 -14.44 -14.20
CA GLU A 405 -46.62 -14.06 -14.52
C GLU A 405 -45.72 -15.27 -14.80
N LYS A 406 -45.96 -16.43 -14.16
CA LYS A 406 -45.16 -17.64 -14.40
C LYS A 406 -45.50 -18.26 -15.76
N ALA A 407 -46.76 -18.24 -16.15
CA ALA A 407 -47.19 -18.71 -17.46
C ALA A 407 -46.63 -17.81 -18.58
N GLU A 408 -46.60 -16.49 -18.36
CA GLU A 408 -46.01 -15.55 -19.30
C GLU A 408 -44.50 -15.77 -19.50
N ILE A 409 -43.74 -15.93 -18.41
CA ILE A 409 -42.30 -16.25 -18.48
C ILE A 409 -42.09 -17.57 -19.22
N ARG A 410 -42.87 -18.61 -18.90
CA ARG A 410 -42.79 -19.90 -19.59
C ARG A 410 -43.11 -19.81 -21.07
N PHE A 411 -44.14 -19.07 -21.44
CA PHE A 411 -44.51 -18.86 -22.84
C PHE A 411 -43.38 -18.21 -23.64
N LYS A 412 -42.72 -17.20 -23.06
CA LYS A 412 -41.52 -16.57 -23.65
C LYS A 412 -40.37 -17.55 -23.83
N GLU A 413 -40.06 -18.35 -22.80
CA GLU A 413 -39.00 -19.39 -22.89
C GLU A 413 -39.28 -20.44 -23.96
N ILE A 414 -40.54 -20.89 -24.09
CA ILE A 414 -40.98 -21.86 -25.10
C ILE A 414 -40.82 -21.28 -26.52
N GLY A 415 -41.20 -20.02 -26.71
CA GLY A 415 -41.01 -19.31 -27.98
C GLY A 415 -39.53 -19.17 -28.36
N GLU A 416 -38.69 -18.78 -27.40
CA GLU A 416 -37.24 -18.69 -27.57
C GLU A 416 -36.64 -20.06 -27.96
N ALA A 417 -36.99 -21.11 -27.23
CA ALA A 417 -36.52 -22.47 -27.51
C ALA A 417 -36.92 -22.97 -28.91
N TYR A 418 -38.16 -22.71 -29.32
CA TYR A 418 -38.64 -23.08 -30.64
C TYR A 418 -37.91 -22.30 -31.74
N ALA A 419 -37.72 -20.99 -31.59
CA ALA A 419 -37.03 -20.16 -32.58
C ALA A 419 -35.58 -20.59 -32.87
N ILE A 420 -34.90 -21.17 -31.88
CA ILE A 420 -33.55 -21.75 -32.05
C ILE A 420 -33.63 -23.16 -32.63
N LEU A 421 -34.49 -24.03 -32.10
CA LEU A 421 -34.52 -25.45 -32.47
C LEU A 421 -35.27 -25.75 -33.77
N SER A 422 -36.14 -24.86 -34.25
CA SER A 422 -36.91 -25.05 -35.49
C SER A 422 -36.10 -24.72 -36.75
N ASP A 423 -35.04 -23.93 -36.62
CA ASP A 423 -34.17 -23.53 -37.72
C ASP A 423 -32.94 -24.45 -37.77
N SER A 424 -32.70 -25.09 -38.91
CA SER A 424 -31.63 -26.08 -39.06
C SER A 424 -30.23 -25.51 -38.78
N GLU A 425 -29.97 -24.26 -39.18
CA GLU A 425 -28.67 -23.63 -38.99
C GLU A 425 -28.48 -23.18 -37.53
N LYS A 426 -29.50 -22.56 -36.93
CA LYS A 426 -29.46 -22.16 -35.51
C LYS A 426 -29.39 -23.37 -34.58
N LYS A 427 -30.13 -24.43 -34.89
CA LYS A 427 -30.07 -25.71 -34.18
C LYS A 427 -28.67 -26.31 -34.29
N ALA A 428 -28.06 -26.34 -35.49
CA ALA A 428 -26.70 -26.85 -35.65
C ALA A 428 -25.66 -26.01 -34.88
N ARG A 429 -25.78 -24.67 -34.85
CA ARG A 429 -24.91 -23.79 -34.05
C ARG A 429 -25.09 -24.00 -32.55
N TYR A 430 -26.33 -24.20 -32.09
CA TYR A 430 -26.65 -24.53 -30.71
C TYR A 430 -26.09 -25.92 -30.33
N ASP A 431 -26.35 -26.95 -31.14
CA ASP A 431 -25.88 -28.31 -30.87
C ASP A 431 -24.35 -28.42 -30.87
N SER A 432 -23.66 -27.63 -31.71
CA SER A 432 -22.20 -27.57 -31.77
C SER A 432 -21.55 -26.70 -30.68
N GLY A 433 -22.32 -25.87 -29.96
CA GLY A 433 -21.79 -24.95 -28.96
C GLY A 433 -21.01 -23.75 -29.52
N VAL A 434 -21.04 -23.56 -30.85
CA VAL A 434 -20.36 -22.44 -31.55
C VAL A 434 -21.02 -21.11 -31.22
N ASP A 435 -22.28 -21.12 -30.79
CA ASP A 435 -22.98 -19.97 -30.22
C ASP A 435 -22.29 -19.37 -28.97
N LEU A 436 -21.44 -20.14 -28.29
CA LEU A 436 -20.68 -19.69 -27.11
C LEU A 436 -19.31 -19.08 -27.46
N ASP A 437 -18.72 -19.41 -28.61
CA ASP A 437 -17.36 -19.01 -29.01
C ASP A 437 -17.31 -17.67 -29.78
N GLY A 438 -18.47 -17.09 -30.09
CA GLY A 438 -18.61 -15.75 -30.66
C GLY A 438 -18.23 -14.64 -29.67
N GLY A 439 -16.93 -14.48 -29.41
CA GLY A 439 -16.38 -13.43 -28.55
C GLY A 439 -16.54 -12.02 -29.14
N MET A 440 -16.99 -11.09 -28.28
CA MET A 440 -16.63 -9.67 -28.21
C MET A 440 -15.73 -9.17 -29.37
N GLY A 441 -16.33 -8.65 -30.44
CA GLY A 441 -15.58 -8.09 -31.58
C GLY A 441 -16.35 -7.98 -32.90
N GLY A 442 -17.45 -8.71 -33.06
CA GLY A 442 -18.43 -8.48 -34.13
C GLY A 442 -19.76 -8.13 -33.48
N GLY A 443 -20.33 -6.98 -33.85
CA GLY A 443 -21.57 -6.50 -33.28
C GLY A 443 -22.63 -7.60 -33.22
N PHE A 444 -23.05 -7.94 -32.01
CA PHE A 444 -24.48 -8.10 -31.82
C PHE A 444 -25.08 -6.76 -32.25
N PRO A 445 -26.03 -6.72 -33.20
CA PRO A 445 -26.90 -5.58 -33.28
C PRO A 445 -27.52 -5.46 -31.89
N GLY A 446 -27.13 -4.42 -31.16
CA GLY A 446 -28.04 -3.78 -30.23
C GLY A 446 -29.26 -3.42 -31.05
N GLY A 447 -30.26 -4.29 -30.99
CA GLY A 447 -31.52 -4.16 -31.67
C GLY A 447 -32.48 -4.97 -30.84
N GLY A 448 -33.45 -4.30 -30.24
CA GLY A 448 -34.54 -4.99 -29.56
C GLY A 448 -35.07 -6.12 -30.43
N MET A 449 -35.52 -7.19 -29.80
CA MET A 449 -36.49 -8.08 -30.43
C MET A 449 -37.80 -7.31 -30.64
N ASP A 450 -37.80 -6.39 -31.60
CA ASP A 450 -38.96 -5.95 -32.34
C ASP A 450 -38.89 -6.68 -33.67
N GLY A 451 -39.82 -7.61 -33.92
CA GLY A 451 -40.08 -8.06 -35.29
C GLY A 451 -40.33 -9.54 -35.51
N VAL A 452 -40.34 -10.38 -34.47
CA VAL A 452 -41.02 -11.68 -34.60
C VAL A 452 -42.06 -11.76 -33.52
N ASP A 453 -43.23 -11.21 -33.83
CA ASP A 453 -44.39 -11.31 -32.95
C ASP A 453 -44.71 -12.80 -32.78
N VAL A 454 -44.70 -13.27 -31.53
CA VAL A 454 -45.04 -14.66 -31.20
C VAL A 454 -46.47 -14.97 -31.67
N ASN A 455 -47.32 -13.94 -31.78
CA ASN A 455 -48.65 -14.01 -32.36
C ASN A 455 -48.63 -14.24 -33.88
N ASP A 456 -47.64 -13.74 -34.61
CA ASP A 456 -47.49 -13.96 -36.07
C ASP A 456 -47.09 -15.42 -36.38
N ILE A 457 -46.18 -15.99 -35.58
CA ILE A 457 -45.83 -17.43 -35.68
C ILE A 457 -47.06 -18.30 -35.34
N PHE A 458 -47.85 -17.88 -34.36
CA PHE A 458 -49.06 -18.60 -33.93
C PHE A 458 -50.17 -18.52 -34.98
N ALA A 459 -50.42 -17.35 -35.57
CA ALA A 459 -51.36 -17.14 -36.67
C ALA A 459 -50.98 -17.96 -37.91
N GLN A 460 -49.68 -18.07 -38.23
CA GLN A 460 -49.21 -18.86 -39.36
C GLN A 460 -49.34 -20.38 -39.15
N MET A 461 -49.36 -20.85 -37.89
CA MET A 461 -49.39 -22.27 -37.56
C MET A 461 -50.78 -22.81 -37.16
N PHE A 462 -51.68 -21.94 -36.68
CA PHE A 462 -53.05 -22.29 -36.26
C PHE A 462 -54.15 -21.59 -37.09
N GLY A 463 -53.83 -20.63 -37.95
CA GLY A 463 -54.78 -19.89 -38.79
C GLY A 463 -55.30 -20.64 -40.04
N GLY A 464 -55.01 -21.93 -40.17
CA GLY A 464 -55.45 -22.76 -41.29
C GLY A 464 -56.78 -23.46 -41.03
N GLY A 465 -57.90 -22.73 -41.05
CA GLY A 465 -59.22 -23.36 -41.21
C GLY A 465 -60.41 -22.66 -40.55
N MET A 466 -61.01 -21.69 -41.25
CA MET A 466 -62.46 -21.56 -41.50
C MET A 466 -62.74 -20.19 -42.13
N GLY A 467 -63.36 -20.20 -43.31
CA GLY A 467 -63.81 -18.99 -43.99
C GLY A 467 -65.09 -18.41 -43.36
N GLY A 468 -65.28 -17.11 -43.53
CA GLY A 468 -66.55 -16.45 -43.21
C GLY A 468 -66.48 -14.93 -43.15
N GLY A 469 -66.68 -14.31 -44.32
CA GLY A 469 -67.33 -13.02 -44.64
C GLY A 469 -67.55 -11.88 -43.63
N PHE A 470 -67.49 -10.67 -44.22
CA PHE A 470 -68.09 -9.38 -43.80
C PHE A 470 -67.45 -8.70 -42.58
N GLY A 471 -67.21 -7.39 -42.56
CA GLY A 471 -67.54 -6.31 -43.48
C GLY A 471 -67.47 -4.97 -42.72
N GLY A 472 -67.16 -3.90 -43.44
CA GLY A 472 -67.69 -2.56 -43.14
C GLY A 472 -67.04 -1.73 -42.04
N GLY A 473 -66.24 -0.74 -42.47
CA GLY A 473 -66.55 0.67 -42.22
C GLY A 473 -66.06 1.32 -40.92
N GLY A 474 -65.61 2.57 -41.05
CA GLY A 474 -65.82 3.57 -40.00
C GLY A 474 -64.60 4.38 -39.56
N PHE A 475 -64.43 5.51 -40.24
CA PHE A 475 -63.65 6.70 -39.90
C PHE A 475 -63.61 7.17 -38.44
N HIS A 476 -62.51 7.89 -38.12
CA HIS A 476 -62.35 9.18 -37.39
C HIS A 476 -61.25 9.08 -36.32
N SER A 477 -60.03 9.60 -36.52
CA SER A 477 -59.58 11.01 -36.51
C SER A 477 -59.84 11.77 -35.21
N ALA A 478 -58.77 12.03 -34.44
CA ALA A 478 -58.42 13.28 -33.72
C ALA A 478 -57.35 12.93 -32.65
N GLY A 479 -56.08 13.30 -32.82
CA GLY A 479 -55.51 14.55 -32.28
C GLY A 479 -54.55 14.18 -31.13
N GLY A 480 -53.40 14.80 -30.86
CA GLY A 480 -52.67 15.89 -31.50
C GLY A 480 -51.19 15.81 -31.12
N PHE A 481 -50.36 16.51 -31.88
CA PHE A 481 -48.92 16.81 -31.68
C PHE A 481 -48.70 17.79 -30.50
N PRO A 482 -47.47 18.24 -30.14
CA PRO A 482 -46.15 18.02 -30.78
C PRO A 482 -44.94 17.80 -29.83
N GLY A 483 -43.78 17.47 -30.40
CA GLY A 483 -42.59 18.31 -30.13
C GLY A 483 -41.21 17.65 -30.05
N GLY A 484 -40.40 17.91 -31.09
CA GLY A 484 -38.93 18.13 -31.02
C GLY A 484 -38.03 16.87 -31.03
N GLY A 485 -37.01 16.71 -31.88
CA GLY A 485 -36.33 17.62 -32.80
C GLY A 485 -34.80 17.54 -32.60
N GLY A 486 -34.07 17.07 -33.62
CA GLY A 486 -32.60 17.19 -33.77
C GLY A 486 -31.83 15.90 -33.45
N GLY A 487 -31.05 15.26 -34.34
CA GLY A 487 -30.45 15.69 -35.59
C GLY A 487 -28.92 15.79 -35.45
N PHE A 488 -28.19 14.73 -35.79
CA PHE A 488 -26.74 14.72 -36.01
C PHE A 488 -26.45 14.31 -37.46
N PRO A 489 -25.55 15.00 -38.18
CA PRO A 489 -24.88 14.45 -39.35
C PRO A 489 -23.42 14.11 -39.03
N GLY A 490 -22.95 13.01 -39.61
CA GLY A 490 -21.58 12.51 -39.47
C GLY A 490 -20.59 13.12 -40.45
N GLY A 491 -19.49 12.40 -40.67
CA GLY A 491 -18.69 12.50 -41.90
C GLY A 491 -17.20 12.78 -41.71
N ALA A 492 -16.43 11.70 -41.79
CA ALA A 492 -15.23 11.52 -42.63
C ALA A 492 -13.95 12.36 -42.42
N GLY A 493 -12.82 11.63 -42.32
CA GLY A 493 -11.71 11.78 -43.27
C GLY A 493 -10.36 12.27 -42.73
N GLY A 494 -9.28 11.53 -43.07
CA GLY A 494 -7.97 12.13 -43.34
C GLY A 494 -6.77 11.64 -42.53
N PHE A 495 -6.01 10.69 -43.09
CA PHE A 495 -4.54 10.58 -42.95
C PHE A 495 -3.88 11.48 -44.03
N PRO A 496 -2.65 12.02 -43.88
CA PRO A 496 -1.42 11.19 -43.94
C PRO A 496 -0.14 11.71 -43.23
N GLY A 497 0.82 10.79 -43.03
CA GLY A 497 2.21 11.02 -43.49
C GLY A 497 3.34 11.27 -42.48
N GLY A 498 4.40 10.46 -42.60
CA GLY A 498 5.79 10.72 -42.17
C GLY A 498 6.19 10.02 -40.86
N GLY A 499 7.22 9.17 -40.74
CA GLY A 499 8.41 8.91 -41.55
C GLY A 499 9.63 8.92 -40.62
N GLY A 500 10.31 7.78 -40.40
CA GLY A 500 11.57 7.76 -39.63
C GLY A 500 12.05 6.38 -39.18
N ARG A 501 12.94 5.77 -39.97
CA ARG A 501 13.76 4.58 -39.61
C ARG A 501 14.90 4.96 -38.65
N ARG A 502 15.23 4.09 -37.69
CA ARG A 502 16.57 3.44 -37.52
C ARG A 502 16.59 2.54 -36.27
N GLN A 503 17.09 1.32 -36.46
CA GLN A 503 17.42 0.34 -35.41
C GLN A 503 18.84 0.56 -34.85
N PRO A 504 19.18 -0.04 -33.68
CA PRO A 504 20.38 0.20 -32.87
C PRO A 504 21.51 -0.81 -33.24
N PRO A 505 22.66 -0.97 -32.54
CA PRO A 505 22.76 -1.50 -31.16
C PRO A 505 23.99 -1.05 -30.33
N GLY A 506 24.01 -1.39 -29.03
CA GLY A 506 25.21 -1.29 -28.19
C GLY A 506 25.00 -1.96 -26.83
N GLY A 507 25.36 -3.24 -26.73
CA GLY A 507 25.37 -4.00 -25.49
C GLY A 507 26.71 -3.89 -24.75
N PHE A 508 26.68 -4.07 -23.43
CA PHE A 508 27.85 -4.37 -22.63
C PHE A 508 27.53 -5.50 -21.64
N SER A 509 28.28 -6.58 -21.79
CA SER A 509 28.37 -7.75 -20.93
C SER A 509 29.63 -7.64 -20.07
N PHE A 510 29.54 -7.94 -18.77
CA PHE A 510 30.70 -8.16 -17.91
C PHE A 510 30.72 -9.62 -17.41
N HIS A 511 31.88 -10.24 -17.57
CA HIS A 511 32.23 -11.60 -17.16
C HIS A 511 33.01 -11.56 -15.84
N PHE A 512 32.87 -12.66 -15.09
CA PHE A 512 33.53 -12.93 -13.81
C PHE A 512 35.06 -13.00 -13.92
N GLY A 513 35.70 -12.59 -12.83
CA GLY A 513 37.02 -13.03 -12.38
C GLY A 513 36.91 -13.41 -10.91
#